data_AF-A0A537X4N8-F1
#
_entry.id   AF-A0A537X4N8-F1
#
_cell.length_a   1.000
_cell.length_b   1.000
_cell.length_c   1.000
_cell.angle_alpha   90.00
_cell.angle_beta   90.00
_cell.angle_gamma   90.00
#
_symmetry.space_group_name_H-M   'P 1'
#
loop_
_entity.id
_entity.type
_entity.pdbx_description
1 polymer ?
#
loop_
_entity_poly.entity_id
_entity_poly.type
_entity_poly.pdbx_seq_one_letter_code
_entity_poly.pdbx_strand_id
1 'polypeptide(L)'
;MQSKILEQNPTANLRVYAVWVPFLGGNQQAADLSQRVLPDPRVDQFWDGGAVTSDWFAENVVKSSAPAWDVYFLYGPEARWTSIPGPLVSSGGSIIGQSSALEQAIGSLLRGGTSPP
;
A
#
# COMPACT_ATOMS: atom_id res chain seq x y z
N MET A 1 0.59 -8.68 -6.07
CA MET A 1 0.91 -7.24 -6.25
C MET A 1 2.10 -7.06 -7.18
N GLN A 2 3.31 -7.50 -6.82
CA GLN A 2 4.52 -7.45 -7.67
C GLN A 2 4.28 -7.92 -9.13
N SER A 3 4.03 -9.20 -9.36
CA SER A 3 3.93 -9.75 -10.71
C SER A 3 2.62 -9.40 -11.44
N LYS A 4 1.53 -9.25 -10.70
CA LYS A 4 0.20 -9.01 -11.29
C LYS A 4 -0.07 -7.54 -11.62
N ILE A 5 0.58 -6.61 -10.94
CA ILE A 5 0.31 -5.17 -11.13
C ILE A 5 1.56 -4.47 -11.62
N LEU A 6 2.66 -4.57 -10.88
CA LEU A 6 3.87 -3.79 -11.16
C LEU A 6 4.54 -4.26 -12.46
N GLU A 7 4.80 -5.56 -12.59
CA GLU A 7 5.44 -6.12 -13.78
C GLU A 7 4.57 -5.96 -15.04
N GLN A 8 3.24 -6.02 -14.90
CA GLN A 8 2.30 -5.83 -16.02
C GLN A 8 2.15 -4.37 -16.45
N ASN A 9 2.52 -3.41 -15.60
CA ASN A 9 2.39 -1.98 -15.87
C ASN A 9 3.73 -1.27 -15.62
N PRO A 10 4.81 -1.57 -16.36
CA PRO A 10 6.15 -1.10 -16.04
C PRO A 10 6.32 0.42 -16.16
N THR A 11 5.52 1.07 -17.00
CA THR A 11 5.54 2.53 -17.21
C THR A 11 4.48 3.28 -16.40
N ALA A 12 3.67 2.58 -15.61
CA ALA A 12 2.69 3.22 -14.75
C ALA A 12 3.40 4.10 -13.72
N ASN A 13 2.94 5.35 -13.60
CA ASN A 13 3.33 6.27 -12.55
C ASN A 13 2.69 5.86 -11.22
N LEU A 14 3.16 4.74 -10.67
CA LEU A 14 2.73 4.14 -9.43
C LEU A 14 3.91 4.13 -8.47
N ARG A 15 3.69 4.59 -7.23
CA ARG A 15 4.64 4.46 -6.13
C ARG A 15 4.03 3.56 -5.07
N VAL A 16 4.82 2.63 -4.56
CA VAL A 16 4.39 1.71 -3.50
C VAL A 16 5.23 1.98 -2.26
N TYR A 17 4.56 2.16 -1.13
CA TYR A 17 5.20 2.26 0.18
C TYR A 17 4.84 1.00 0.96
N ALA A 18 5.79 0.09 1.14
CA ALA A 18 5.62 -1.11 1.94
C ALA A 18 6.14 -0.85 3.35
N VAL A 19 5.24 -0.82 4.33
CA VAL A 19 5.60 -0.61 5.74
C VAL A 19 5.42 -1.91 6.51
N TRP A 20 6.53 -2.44 7.02
CA TRP A 20 6.59 -3.66 7.81
C TRP A 20 6.49 -3.32 9.30
N VAL A 21 5.65 -4.04 10.03
CA VAL A 21 5.30 -3.78 11.44
C VAL A 21 5.52 -5.05 12.29
N PRO A 22 5.75 -4.93 13.62
CA PRO A 22 6.19 -6.04 14.49
C PRO A 22 5.07 -7.02 14.89
N PHE A 23 4.12 -7.28 14.01
CA PHE A 23 3.08 -8.28 14.26
C PHE A 23 3.60 -9.70 13.97
N LEU A 24 3.06 -10.68 14.69
CA LEU A 24 3.38 -12.11 14.53
C LEU A 24 4.88 -12.43 14.65
N GLY A 25 5.61 -11.71 15.51
CA GLY A 25 7.05 -11.91 15.71
C GLY A 25 7.93 -11.25 14.64
N GLY A 26 7.35 -10.38 13.81
CA GLY A 26 8.09 -9.56 12.85
C GLY A 26 9.17 -8.72 13.53
N ASN A 27 10.32 -8.62 12.88
CA ASN A 27 11.46 -7.81 13.32
C ASN A 27 12.15 -7.18 12.10
N GLN A 28 13.10 -6.28 12.35
CA GLN A 28 13.79 -5.58 11.27
C GLN A 28 14.51 -6.53 10.31
N GLN A 29 15.14 -7.60 10.81
CA GLN A 29 15.84 -8.57 9.96
C GLN A 29 14.87 -9.29 9.02
N ALA A 30 13.68 -9.65 9.51
CA ALA A 30 12.61 -10.22 8.70
C ALA A 30 12.09 -9.20 7.66
N ALA A 31 11.95 -7.93 8.03
CA ALA A 31 11.56 -6.87 7.11
C ALA A 31 12.60 -6.68 5.98
N ASP A 32 13.89 -6.70 6.30
CA ASP A 32 14.98 -6.61 5.34
C ASP A 32 14.96 -7.80 4.36
N LEU A 33 14.66 -9.00 4.84
CA LEU A 33 14.49 -10.18 3.98
C LEU A 33 13.25 -10.08 3.09
N SER A 34 12.15 -9.53 3.62
CA SER A 34 10.91 -9.28 2.86
C SER A 34 11.10 -8.30 1.71
N GLN A 35 12.19 -7.53 1.69
CA GLN A 35 12.50 -6.68 0.54
C GLN A 35 12.60 -7.47 -0.76
N ARG A 36 13.03 -8.73 -0.69
CA ARG A 36 13.12 -9.65 -1.83
C ARG A 36 11.76 -10.07 -2.39
N VAL A 37 10.67 -9.89 -1.63
CA VAL A 37 9.31 -10.25 -2.03
C VAL A 37 8.69 -9.16 -2.91
N LEU A 38 9.12 -7.90 -2.74
CA LEU A 38 8.69 -6.74 -3.52
C LEU A 38 9.89 -6.00 -4.12
N PRO A 39 10.64 -6.61 -5.06
CA PRO A 39 11.89 -6.05 -5.58
C PRO A 39 11.70 -4.95 -6.63
N ASP A 40 10.47 -4.56 -6.98
CA ASP A 40 10.24 -3.52 -7.99
C ASP A 40 10.83 -2.17 -7.54
N PRO A 41 11.52 -1.43 -8.43
CA PRO A 41 12.18 -0.17 -8.09
C PRO A 41 11.22 0.96 -7.68
N ARG A 42 9.91 0.80 -7.88
CA ARG A 42 8.88 1.74 -7.42
C ARG A 42 8.42 1.47 -5.99
N VAL A 43 8.95 0.43 -5.35
CA VAL A 43 8.62 0.06 -3.97
C VAL A 43 9.67 0.63 -3.04
N ASP A 44 9.27 1.58 -2.20
CA ASP A 44 10.04 1.96 -1.01
C ASP A 44 9.61 1.11 0.17
N GLN A 45 10.58 0.58 0.92
CA GLN A 45 10.32 -0.30 2.05
C GLN A 45 10.78 0.31 3.36
N PHE A 46 9.94 0.22 4.39
CA PHE A 46 10.19 0.79 5.71
C PHE A 46 9.92 -0.24 6.79
N TRP A 47 10.74 -0.23 7.82
CA TRP A 47 10.47 -0.93 9.07
C TRP A 47 9.92 0.06 10.10
N ASP A 48 8.72 -0.20 10.60
CA ASP A 48 8.10 0.53 11.70
C ASP A 48 7.97 -0.40 12.90
N GLY A 49 9.08 -0.57 13.63
CA GLY A 49 9.12 -1.39 14.84
C GLY A 49 8.30 -0.87 16.00
N GLY A 50 7.79 0.37 15.92
CA GLY A 50 6.89 0.94 16.91
C GLY A 50 5.40 0.74 16.58
N ALA A 51 5.08 0.23 15.38
CA ALA A 51 3.72 0.14 14.84
C ALA A 51 2.98 1.50 14.79
N VAL A 52 3.70 2.62 14.79
CA VAL A 52 3.14 3.99 14.79
C VAL A 52 2.25 4.22 13.57
N THR A 53 2.66 3.74 12.40
CA THR A 53 1.90 3.83 11.17
C THR A 53 0.61 3.00 11.24
N SER A 54 0.70 1.76 11.73
CA SER A 54 -0.45 0.87 11.93
C SER A 54 -1.51 1.51 12.84
N ASP A 55 -1.08 2.05 13.97
CA ASP A 55 -1.99 2.70 14.93
C ASP A 55 -2.60 3.97 14.34
N TRP A 56 -1.78 4.78 13.68
CA TRP A 56 -2.25 6.01 13.04
C TRP A 56 -3.31 5.72 11.97
N PHE A 57 -3.09 4.74 11.10
CA PHE A 57 -4.06 4.37 10.05
C PHE A 57 -5.34 3.75 10.65
N ALA A 58 -5.22 2.94 11.71
CA ALA A 58 -6.37 2.40 12.42
C ALA A 58 -7.29 3.51 12.95
N GLU A 59 -6.72 4.49 13.64
CA GLU A 59 -7.47 5.59 14.27
C GLU A 59 -8.01 6.58 13.22
N ASN A 60 -7.20 6.95 12.24
CA ASN A 60 -7.48 8.10 11.39
C ASN A 60 -8.22 7.72 10.11
N VAL A 61 -7.98 6.52 9.56
CA VAL A 61 -8.53 6.09 8.26
C VAL A 61 -9.54 4.96 8.43
N VAL A 62 -9.16 3.86 9.10
CA VAL A 62 -10.03 2.68 9.25
C VAL A 62 -11.14 2.90 10.29
N LYS A 63 -10.92 3.80 11.25
CA LYS A 63 -11.78 4.03 12.42
C LYS A 63 -11.97 2.75 13.26
N SER A 64 -10.85 2.08 13.54
CA SER A 64 -10.77 0.83 14.29
C SER A 64 -9.99 1.00 15.58
N SER A 65 -10.41 0.31 16.65
CA SER A 65 -9.64 0.18 17.89
C SER A 65 -8.56 -0.91 17.81
N ALA A 66 -8.62 -1.78 16.80
CA ALA A 66 -7.58 -2.75 16.51
C ALA A 66 -6.54 -2.14 15.54
N PRO A 67 -5.24 -2.46 15.70
CA PRO A 67 -4.17 -1.96 14.83
C PRO A 67 -4.42 -2.32 13.36
N ALA A 68 -4.00 -1.44 12.44
CA ALA A 68 -4.11 -1.69 11.02
C ALA A 68 -2.95 -2.59 10.56
N TRP A 69 -3.24 -3.88 10.41
CA TRP A 69 -2.28 -4.88 9.96
C TRP A 69 -2.88 -5.69 8.81
N ASP A 70 -2.02 -6.15 7.89
CA ASP A 70 -2.44 -6.87 6.68
C ASP A 70 -3.49 -6.09 5.86
N VAL A 71 -3.21 -4.81 5.64
CA VAL A 71 -4.07 -3.88 4.89
C VAL A 71 -3.33 -3.13 3.80
N TYR A 72 -4.07 -2.65 2.80
CA TYR A 72 -3.58 -1.68 1.82
C TYR A 72 -4.45 -0.42 1.80
N PHE A 73 -3.85 0.69 1.38
CA PHE A 73 -4.51 1.96 1.11
C PHE A 73 -4.05 2.46 -0.26
N LEU A 74 -4.99 2.63 -1.18
CA LEU A 74 -4.76 3.09 -2.54
C LEU A 74 -5.27 4.53 -2.68
N TYR A 75 -4.37 5.40 -3.12
CA TYR A 75 -4.63 6.82 -3.30
C TYR A 75 -4.54 7.20 -4.79
N GLY A 76 -5.41 8.12 -5.21
CA GLY A 76 -5.41 8.65 -6.58
C GLY A 76 -4.27 9.64 -6.83
N PRO A 77 -3.99 9.99 -8.10
CA PRO A 77 -2.94 10.96 -8.45
C PRO A 77 -3.18 12.37 -7.87
N GLU A 78 -4.43 12.72 -7.57
CA GLU A 78 -4.84 13.96 -6.93
C GLU A 78 -4.67 13.95 -5.40
N ALA A 79 -4.21 12.84 -4.83
CA ALA A 79 -4.08 12.70 -3.38
C ALA A 79 -3.00 13.60 -2.80
N ARG A 80 -3.32 14.23 -1.67
CA ARG A 80 -2.42 15.11 -0.92
C ARG A 80 -2.15 14.54 0.46
N TRP A 81 -0.87 14.45 0.81
CA TRP A 81 -0.40 14.05 2.13
C TRP A 81 -0.43 15.26 3.07
N THR A 82 -1.62 15.56 3.60
CA THR A 82 -1.83 16.52 4.70
C THR A 82 -2.00 15.78 6.02
N SER A 83 -2.76 16.31 6.98
CA SER A 83 -3.05 15.62 8.25
C SER A 83 -3.72 14.27 8.04
N ILE A 84 -4.59 14.11 7.04
CA ILE A 84 -5.12 12.81 6.62
C ILE A 84 -4.95 12.73 5.09
N PRO A 85 -4.26 11.70 4.54
CA PRO A 85 -4.06 11.58 3.12
C PRO A 85 -5.39 11.26 2.42
N GLY A 86 -5.65 11.94 1.31
CA GLY A 86 -6.84 11.72 0.51
C GLY A 86 -6.81 12.47 -0.82
N PRO A 87 -7.69 12.11 -1.78
CA PRO A 87 -8.76 11.11 -1.62
C PRO A 87 -8.25 9.67 -1.66
N LEU A 88 -8.82 8.84 -0.78
CA LEU A 88 -8.61 7.40 -0.76
C LEU A 88 -9.52 6.77 -1.83
N VAL A 89 -8.91 6.04 -2.75
CA VAL A 89 -9.61 5.38 -3.87
C VAL A 89 -10.11 4.00 -3.45
N SER A 90 -9.29 3.26 -2.71
CA SER A 90 -9.65 1.93 -2.19
C SER A 90 -8.81 1.58 -0.97
N SER A 91 -9.33 0.75 -0.08
CA SER A 91 -8.56 0.16 1.02
C SER A 91 -9.16 -1.19 1.41
N GLY A 92 -8.36 -2.06 1.99
CA GLY A 92 -8.88 -3.32 2.55
C GLY A 92 -7.80 -4.24 3.10
N GLY A 93 -8.24 -5.29 3.78
CA GLY A 93 -7.43 -6.41 4.27
C GLY A 93 -8.25 -7.70 4.30
N SER A 94 -7.66 -8.90 4.32
CA SER A 94 -6.23 -9.19 4.15
C SER A 94 -5.73 -8.84 2.75
N ILE A 95 -4.47 -8.44 2.60
CA ILE A 95 -3.90 -8.05 1.29
C ILE A 95 -3.98 -9.22 0.30
N ILE A 96 -3.79 -10.46 0.78
CA ILE A 96 -3.91 -11.67 -0.05
C ILE A 96 -5.36 -11.84 -0.52
N GLY A 97 -6.33 -11.73 0.39
CA GLY A 97 -7.76 -11.87 0.09
C GLY A 97 -8.28 -10.78 -0.84
N GLN A 98 -7.71 -9.58 -0.76
CA GLN A 98 -8.13 -8.42 -1.56
C GLN A 98 -7.25 -8.15 -2.78
N SER A 99 -6.30 -9.04 -3.11
CA SER A 99 -5.35 -8.82 -4.19
C SER A 99 -6.02 -8.58 -5.56
N SER A 100 -7.12 -9.28 -5.86
CA SER A 100 -7.92 -9.07 -7.07
C SER A 100 -8.64 -7.72 -7.09
N ALA A 101 -9.17 -7.28 -5.95
CA ALA A 101 -9.86 -5.98 -5.84
C ALA A 101 -8.86 -4.81 -5.98
N LEU A 102 -7.68 -4.94 -5.36
CA LEU A 102 -6.57 -4.00 -5.51
C LEU A 102 -6.11 -3.91 -6.97
N GLU A 103 -5.97 -5.05 -7.66
CA GLU A 103 -5.60 -5.10 -9.07
C GLU A 103 -6.62 -4.40 -9.96
N GLN A 104 -7.91 -4.62 -9.73
CA GLN A 104 -8.98 -3.92 -10.45
C GLN A 104 -8.97 -2.41 -10.19
N ALA A 105 -8.81 -1.99 -8.94
CA ALA A 105 -8.79 -0.57 -8.58
C ALA A 105 -7.61 0.16 -9.20
N ILE A 106 -6.41 -0.44 -9.18
CA ILE A 106 -5.23 0.10 -9.85
C ILE A 106 -5.45 0.14 -11.37
N GLY A 107 -5.96 -0.94 -11.96
CA GLY A 107 -6.26 -0.99 -13.38
C GLY A 107 -7.25 0.10 -13.83
N SER A 108 -8.22 0.47 -12.99
CA SER A 108 -9.15 1.57 -13.24
C SER A 108 -8.47 2.94 -13.14
N LEU A 109 -7.62 3.16 -12.15
CA LEU A 109 -6.85 4.42 -12.01
C LEU A 109 -5.92 4.65 -13.19
N LEU A 110 -5.20 3.61 -13.63
CA LEU A 110 -4.28 3.70 -14.75
C LEU A 110 -4.99 3.99 -16.08
N ARG A 111 -6.24 3.52 -16.24
CA ARG A 111 -7.07 3.81 -17.42
C ARG A 111 -7.77 5.17 -17.34
N GLY A 112 -8.09 5.66 -16.14
CA GLY A 112 -8.72 6.97 -15.93
C GLY A 112 -7.75 8.16 -16.08
N GLY A 113 -6.44 7.92 -15.94
CA GLY A 113 -5.38 8.93 -16.08
C GLY A 113 -5.08 9.38 -17.51
N THR A 114 -5.61 8.71 -18.54
CA THR A 114 -5.55 9.17 -19.93
C THR A 114 -6.69 10.16 -20.22
N SER A 115 -6.53 11.42 -19.78
CA SER A 115 -7.17 12.53 -20.49
C SER A 115 -6.20 13.02 -21.59
N PRO A 116 -6.64 13.15 -22.86
CA PRO A 116 -5.84 13.80 -23.88
C PRO A 116 -5.74 15.32 -23.61
N PRO A 117 -4.75 16.02 -24.21
CA PRO A 117 -4.46 17.43 -23.98
C PRO A 117 -5.59 18.39 -24.39
#